data_AF-A0A941TTQ7-F1
#
_entry.id   AF-A0A941TTQ7-F1
#
_cell.length_a   1.000
_cell.length_b   1.000
_cell.length_c   1.000
_cell.angle_alpha   90.00
_cell.angle_beta   90.00
_cell.angle_gamma   90.00
#
_symmetry.space_group_name_H-M   'P 1'
#
loop_
_entity.id
_entity.type
_entity.pdbx_description
1 polymer ?
#
loop_
_entity_poly.entity_id
_entity_poly.type
_entity_poly.pdbx_seq_one_letter_code
_entity_poly.pdbx_strand_id
1 'polypeptide(L)'
;MLLIDKFSAIFDMFLIDRDSSIVAFNFDERAVGGKCLIHLAVERCQRNGQHGELCAQAPSDHPEMAEDLAKLSFESIGPNPAAIVSAAHHILAADRERVSPALSMCQTL
;
A
#
# COMPACT_ATOMS: atom_id res chain seq x y z
N MET A 1 29.75 -7.98 10.09
CA MET A 1 28.70 -8.74 9.38
C MET A 1 27.42 -7.91 9.18
N LEU A 2 26.92 -7.19 10.18
CA LEU A 2 25.65 -6.42 10.11
C LEU A 2 25.46 -5.44 8.92
N LEU A 3 26.54 -4.83 8.40
CA LEU A 3 26.41 -3.81 7.34
C LEU A 3 26.15 -4.45 5.98
N ILE A 4 26.85 -5.55 5.67
CA ILE A 4 26.67 -6.29 4.41
C ILE A 4 25.27 -6.89 4.34
N ASP A 5 24.79 -7.46 5.44
CA ASP A 5 23.45 -8.07 5.51
C ASP A 5 22.34 -7.02 5.28
N LYS A 6 22.50 -5.82 5.86
CA LYS A 6 21.57 -4.69 5.62
C LYS A 6 21.61 -4.18 4.19
N PHE A 7 22.80 -4.10 3.60
CA PHE A 7 22.94 -3.72 2.19
C PHE A 7 22.30 -4.76 1.27
N SER A 8 22.54 -6.06 1.51
CA SER A 8 21.93 -7.15 0.75
C SER A 8 20.40 -7.04 0.76
N ALA A 9 19.80 -6.85 1.94
CA ALA A 9 18.35 -6.73 2.07
C ALA A 9 17.76 -5.54 1.29
N ILE A 10 18.50 -4.42 1.20
CA ILE A 10 18.09 -3.26 0.39
C ILE A 10 18.21 -3.58 -1.11
N PHE A 11 19.26 -4.29 -1.52
CA PHE A 11 19.47 -4.68 -2.91
C PHE A 11 18.40 -5.66 -3.40
N ASP A 12 18.02 -6.63 -2.58
CA ASP A 12 16.98 -7.61 -2.91
C ASP A 12 15.64 -6.93 -3.24
N MET A 13 15.35 -5.78 -2.61
CA MET A 13 14.14 -5.00 -2.87
C MET A 13 14.09 -4.35 -4.26
N PHE A 14 15.24 -4.01 -4.85
CA PHE A 14 15.32 -3.32 -6.14
C PHE A 14 15.68 -4.22 -7.32
N LEU A 15 16.39 -5.31 -7.07
CA LEU A 15 16.91 -6.17 -8.13
C LEU A 15 15.96 -7.30 -8.54
N ILE A 16 14.88 -7.53 -7.79
CA ILE A 16 13.90 -8.57 -8.11
C ILE A 16 12.77 -7.97 -8.97
N ASP A 17 12.62 -8.52 -10.17
CA ASP A 17 11.45 -8.26 -11.02
C ASP A 17 10.24 -9.02 -10.48
N ARG A 18 9.22 -8.27 -10.04
CA ARG A 18 7.98 -8.81 -9.45
C ARG A 18 7.10 -9.54 -10.46
N ASP A 19 7.27 -9.27 -11.75
CA ASP A 19 6.52 -9.92 -12.82
C ASP A 19 7.24 -11.16 -13.36
N SER A 20 8.42 -11.49 -12.82
CA SER A 20 9.21 -12.64 -13.25
C SER A 20 8.72 -13.94 -12.64
N SER A 21 8.35 -14.91 -13.51
CA SER A 21 8.00 -16.27 -13.09
C SER A 21 9.15 -17.07 -12.46
N ILE A 22 10.38 -16.57 -12.55
CA ILE A 22 11.58 -17.27 -12.10
C ILE A 22 12.07 -16.75 -10.75
N VAL A 23 11.85 -15.47 -10.42
CA VAL A 23 12.46 -14.84 -9.22
C VAL A 23 11.48 -14.08 -8.34
N ALA A 24 10.23 -13.85 -8.77
CA ALA A 24 9.27 -13.06 -7.99
C ALA A 24 8.95 -13.65 -6.61
N PHE A 25 9.08 -14.96 -6.43
CA PHE A 25 8.81 -15.63 -5.14
C PHE A 25 9.79 -15.24 -4.03
N ASN A 26 10.94 -14.64 -4.36
CA ASN A 26 11.88 -14.10 -3.39
C ASN A 26 11.56 -12.66 -2.96
N PHE A 27 10.59 -12.01 -3.59
CA PHE A 27 10.21 -10.64 -3.25
C PHE A 27 9.24 -10.63 -2.07
N ASP A 28 9.61 -9.94 -0.99
CA ASP A 28 8.72 -9.61 0.12
C ASP A 28 8.86 -8.12 0.47
N GLU A 29 7.82 -7.35 0.19
CA GLU A 29 7.74 -5.92 0.47
C GLU A 29 7.76 -5.57 1.96
N ARG A 30 7.46 -6.54 2.84
CA ARG A 30 7.55 -6.40 4.30
C ARG A 30 8.96 -6.61 4.83
N ALA A 31 9.88 -7.06 3.98
CA ALA A 31 11.26 -7.29 4.35
C ALA A 31 11.92 -6.01 4.89
N VAL A 32 12.92 -6.22 5.74
CA VAL A 32 13.65 -5.15 6.42
C VAL A 32 14.23 -4.13 5.44
N GLY A 33 14.67 -4.58 4.25
CA GLY A 33 15.19 -3.71 3.20
C GLY A 33 14.19 -2.65 2.74
N GLY A 34 12.95 -3.05 2.46
CA GLY A 34 11.86 -2.15 2.08
C GLY A 34 11.55 -1.12 3.16
N LYS A 35 11.40 -1.57 4.41
CA LYS A 35 11.18 -0.67 5.54
C LYS A 35 12.35 0.30 5.72
N CYS A 36 13.60 -0.15 5.61
CA CYS A 36 14.78 0.72 5.72
C CYS A 36 14.82 1.80 4.64
N LEU A 37 14.45 1.47 3.40
CA LEU A 37 14.39 2.44 2.30
C LEU A 37 13.37 3.53 2.55
N ILE A 38 12.18 3.15 3.00
CA ILE A 38 11.12 4.12 3.29
C ILE A 38 11.54 5.04 4.44
N HIS A 39 12.11 4.50 5.52
CA HIS A 39 12.65 5.32 6.62
C HIS A 39 13.71 6.32 6.13
N LEU A 40 14.63 5.87 5.26
CA LEU A 40 15.68 6.74 4.72
C LEU A 40 15.08 7.86 3.85
N ALA A 41 14.07 7.55 3.04
CA ALA A 41 13.37 8.54 2.22
C ALA A 41 12.69 9.61 3.09
N VAL A 42 11.95 9.19 4.11
CA VAL A 42 11.29 10.10 5.08
C VAL A 42 12.31 11.00 5.76
N GLU A 43 13.38 10.42 6.29
CA GLU A 43 14.41 11.18 7.01
C GLU A 43 15.05 12.25 6.11
N ARG A 44 15.25 11.95 4.82
CA ARG A 44 15.78 12.92 3.84
C ARG A 44 14.80 14.03 3.54
N CYS A 45 13.52 13.71 3.32
CA CYS A 45 12.47 14.71 3.14
C CYS A 45 12.41 15.68 4.34
N GLN A 46 12.41 15.15 5.56
CA GLN A 46 12.40 15.96 6.78
C GLN A 46 13.64 16.85 6.91
N ARG A 47 14.85 16.30 6.69
CA ARG A 47 16.10 17.07 6.75
C ARG A 47 16.13 18.23 5.76
N ASN A 48 15.44 18.08 4.63
CA ASN A 48 15.39 19.09 3.58
C ASN A 48 14.17 20.02 3.71
N GLY A 49 13.30 19.84 4.71
CA GLY A 49 12.03 20.56 4.83
C GLY A 49 11.09 20.30 3.65
N GLN A 50 11.22 19.14 3.01
CA GLN A 50 10.42 18.72 1.88
C GLN A 50 9.37 17.70 2.31
N HIS A 51 8.20 17.78 1.68
CA HIS A 51 7.10 16.84 1.90
C HIS A 51 7.20 15.68 0.91
N GLY A 52 6.77 14.50 1.34
CA GLY A 52 6.78 13.28 0.52
C GLY A 52 5.46 12.53 0.67
N GLU A 53 5.01 11.93 -0.42
CA GLU A 53 3.85 11.05 -0.46
C GLU A 53 4.30 9.66 -0.94
N LEU A 54 3.78 8.60 -0.30
CA LEU A 54 4.08 7.22 -0.68
C LEU A 54 2.86 6.61 -1.36
N CYS A 55 2.92 6.47 -2.69
CA CYS A 55 1.99 5.64 -3.46
C CYS A 55 2.54 4.21 -3.54
N ALA A 56 2.22 3.39 -2.53
CA ALA A 56 2.61 2.00 -2.50
C ALA A 56 1.38 1.10 -2.36
N GLN A 57 1.44 -0.07 -2.99
CA GLN A 57 0.44 -1.12 -2.83
C GLN A 57 0.58 -1.82 -1.48
N ALA A 58 1.82 -1.98 -1.00
CA ALA A 58 2.12 -2.70 0.23
C ALA A 58 1.38 -2.19 1.48
N PRO A 59 1.20 -0.88 1.75
CA PRO A 59 0.38 -0.41 2.87
C PRO A 59 -1.11 -0.72 2.73
N SER A 60 -1.61 -0.89 1.50
CA SER A 60 -3.00 -1.28 1.25
C SER A 60 -3.20 -2.78 1.49
N ASP A 61 -2.24 -3.60 1.08
CA ASP A 61 -2.30 -5.08 1.21
C ASP A 61 -1.82 -5.57 2.59
N HIS A 62 -0.99 -4.79 3.29
CA HIS A 62 -0.38 -5.09 4.59
C HIS A 62 -0.64 -3.97 5.61
N PRO A 63 -1.75 -4.04 6.37
CA PRO A 63 -2.11 -3.02 7.37
C PRO A 63 -1.03 -2.80 8.45
N GLU A 64 -0.28 -3.85 8.80
CA GLU A 64 0.83 -3.75 9.75
C GLU A 64 1.95 -2.83 9.23
N MET A 65 2.12 -2.76 7.92
CA MET A 65 3.05 -1.82 7.29
C MET A 65 2.49 -0.41 7.33
N ALA A 66 1.18 -0.23 7.10
CA ALA A 66 0.53 1.07 7.23
C ALA A 66 0.65 1.62 8.67
N GLU A 67 0.50 0.79 9.70
CA GLU A 67 0.70 1.19 11.09
C GLU A 67 2.14 1.60 11.40
N ASP A 68 3.12 0.86 10.88
CA ASP A 68 4.53 1.22 11.01
C ASP A 68 4.87 2.52 10.29
N LEU A 69 4.28 2.74 9.12
CA LEU A 69 4.46 3.96 8.34
C LEU A 69 3.70 5.16 8.92
N ALA A 70 2.58 4.95 9.60
CA ALA A 70 1.84 6.01 10.28
C ALA A 70 2.59 6.57 11.50
N LYS A 71 3.51 5.79 12.08
CA LYS A 71 4.45 6.28 13.10
C LYS A 71 5.53 7.19 12.50
N LEU A 72 5.77 7.07 11.20
CA LEU A 72 6.60 8.00 10.45
C LEU A 72 5.71 9.19 10.07
N SER A 73 6.26 10.39 10.19
CA SER A 73 5.56 11.63 9.82
C SER A 73 5.50 11.79 8.30
N PHE A 74 4.73 10.92 7.66
CA PHE A 74 4.17 11.13 6.33
C PHE A 74 2.90 11.96 6.46
N GLU A 75 2.73 12.95 5.59
CA GLU A 75 1.49 13.74 5.55
C GLU A 75 0.33 12.99 4.89
N SER A 76 0.62 12.03 4.02
CA SER A 76 -0.41 11.26 3.32
C SER A 76 0.10 9.88 2.90
N ILE A 77 -0.67 8.84 3.24
CA ILE A 77 -0.59 7.50 2.66
C ILE A 77 -1.87 7.33 1.83
N GLY A 78 -1.74 7.43 0.51
CA GLY A 78 -2.88 7.36 -0.41
C GLY A 78 -3.23 5.91 -0.77
N PRO A 79 -4.53 5.57 -0.95
CA PRO A 79 -4.92 4.26 -1.44
C PRO A 79 -4.47 4.09 -2.90
N ASN A 80 -4.11 2.87 -3.29
CA ASN A 80 -3.85 2.56 -4.69
C ASN A 80 -5.11 2.89 -5.54
N PRO A 81 -4.99 3.50 -6.72
CA PRO A 81 -6.06 3.62 -7.71
C PRO A 81 -6.95 2.37 -7.90
N ALA A 82 -6.37 1.17 -7.88
CA ALA A 82 -7.13 -0.07 -7.97
C ALA A 82 -8.07 -0.31 -6.76
N ALA A 83 -7.62 0.06 -5.56
CA ALA A 83 -8.42 -0.03 -4.34
C ALA A 83 -9.60 0.95 -4.37
N ILE A 84 -9.43 2.14 -4.96
CA ILE A 84 -10.50 3.12 -5.17
C ILE A 84 -11.59 2.54 -6.10
N VAL A 85 -11.17 1.94 -7.22
CA VAL A 85 -12.10 1.32 -8.19
C VAL A 85 -12.86 0.15 -7.55
N SER A 86 -12.16 -0.72 -6.82
CA SER A 86 -12.77 -1.84 -6.09
C SER A 86 -13.79 -1.34 -5.05
N ALA A 87 -13.42 -0.36 -4.23
CA ALA A 87 -14.31 0.24 -3.24
C ALA A 87 -15.57 0.83 -3.90
N ALA A 88 -15.42 1.52 -5.04
CA ALA A 88 -16.56 2.05 -5.79
C ALA A 88 -17.51 0.93 -6.28
N HIS A 89 -16.98 -0.19 -6.77
CA HIS A 89 -17.81 -1.35 -7.15
C HIS A 89 -18.55 -1.96 -5.95
N HIS A 90 -17.88 -2.09 -4.80
CA HIS A 90 -18.50 -2.60 -3.58
C HIS A 90 -19.64 -1.70 -3.07
N ILE A 91 -19.44 -0.38 -3.11
CA ILE A 91 -20.49 0.60 -2.74
C ILE A 91 -21.68 0.50 -3.70
N LEU A 92 -21.44 0.46 -5.00
CA LEU A 92 -22.49 0.31 -6.01
C LEU A 92 -23.29 -1.00 -5.84
N ALA A 93 -22.63 -2.10 -5.47
CA ALA A 93 -23.29 -3.37 -5.19
C ALA A 93 -24.16 -3.29 -3.92
N ALA A 94 -23.63 -2.71 -2.83
CA ALA A 94 -24.35 -2.54 -1.58
C ALA A 94 -25.56 -1.59 -1.71
N ASP A 95 -25.43 -0.54 -2.52
CA ASP A 95 -26.53 0.37 -2.85
C ASP A 95 -27.61 -0.35 -3.67
N ARG A 96 -27.22 -1.22 -4.61
CA ARG A 96 -28.19 -2.02 -5.38
C ARG A 96 -29.01 -2.97 -4.49
N GLU A 97 -28.39 -3.53 -3.46
CA GLU A 97 -29.07 -4.36 -2.45
C GLU A 97 -29.92 -3.54 -1.46
N ARG A 98 -29.60 -2.26 -1.23
CA ARG A 98 -30.43 -1.34 -0.45
C ARG A 98 -31.61 -0.77 -1.22
N VAL A 99 -31.47 -0.60 -2.54
CA VAL A 99 -32.51 -0.03 -3.41
C VAL A 99 -33.48 -1.10 -3.90
N SER A 100 -33.08 -2.38 -3.97
CA SER A 100 -33.98 -3.47 -4.39
C SER A 100 -35.21 -3.71 -3.47
N PRO A 101 -35.14 -3.59 -2.13
CA PRO A 101 -36.31 -3.68 -1.25
C PRO A 101 -37.15 -2.39 -1.28
N ALA A 102 -36.51 -1.23 -1.51
CA ALA A 102 -37.20 0.05 -1.61
C ALA A 102 -38.01 0.19 -2.91
N LEU A 103 -37.51 -0.37 -4.03
CA LEU A 103 -38.23 -0.40 -5.30
C LEU A 103 -39.40 -1.39 -5.31
N SER A 104 -39.33 -2.53 -4.61
CA SER A 104 -40.48 -3.45 -4.51
C SER A 104 -41.64 -2.87 -3.71
N MET A 105 -41.36 -1.97 -2.76
CA MET A 105 -42.38 -1.30 -1.95
C MET A 105 -43.13 -0.21 -2.74
N CYS A 106 -42.47 0.43 -3.72
CA CYS A 106 -43.09 1.42 -4.62
C CYS A 106 -43.92 0.81 -5.77
N GLN A 107 -43.77 -0.47 -6.09
CA GLN A 107 -44.51 -1.12 -7.19
C GLN A 107 -45.87 -1.70 -6.77
N THR A 108 -46.26 -1.56 -5.51
CA THR A 108 -47.52 -2.09 -4.95
C THR A 108 -48.52 -0.98 -4.56
N LEU A 109 -48.25 0.28 -4.91
CA LEU A 109 -49.18 1.41 -4.87
C LEU A 109 -49.59 1.80 -6.29
#